data_AF-A0A7W0VZ21-F1
#
_entry.id   AF-A0A7W0VZ21-F1
#
_cell.length_a   1.000
_cell.length_b   1.000
_cell.length_c   1.000
_cell.angle_alpha   90.00
_cell.angle_beta   90.00
_cell.angle_gamma   90.00
#
_symmetry.space_group_name_H-M   'P 1'
#
loop_
_entity.id
_entity.type
_entity.pdbx_description
1 polymer ?
#
loop_
_entity_poly.entity_id
_entity_poly.type
_entity_poly.pdbx_seq_one_letter_code
_entity_poly.pdbx_strand_id
1 'polypeptide(L)'
;MRKTTIILTTLCGLAAHISTAAAAPAWCKGGDEKPSYDMKSLFSETDADRALMQLVAASCYGEADVAQMGKQVNTTREAWNKKLGMVEADWADVSEWAHLPRHLRGDPKIEVKDRQAAWSAYSPLDQYGALISDIGNADNAYIADAFGTRLTQLGRLGYVAYCVGSHPIDPSVTWAMCATDAAALDLAKISAEIRADTTHGAGDRMAARITAYETLAKLPKLQTDIKALKAKDPAFATMFALGETAHAQWGKTNAAAIALADALDDARSSGSRSASANCTAKAWEGWKSAVSSLGAKRLGTIQQTQDRPYVPQLVAMLTAEPNGYLAALNLNVCAKLEDKEDMLSNVIGDAIGRWPGFRGPRTGTQTAILTAGFKLDNRNASIEFPEVKRDWISGSGSVDQFGFGVIDSIKADGERVTITFKKEKITQTRCVKGHYTNRISQIMSNGTVVYYYVCDQEITETIQVAPWTPIKVAARYAVGFKPGMSVTISEEVPAVAYLKGKTIPAVVVGVEVK
;
A
#
# COMPACT_ATOMS: atom_id res chain seq x y z
N MET A 1 -100.12 32.03 16.46
CA MET A 1 -98.69 31.92 16.08
C MET A 1 -98.29 30.45 16.15
N ARG A 2 -98.23 29.77 15.01
CA ARG A 2 -97.80 28.36 14.88
C ARG A 2 -96.34 28.34 14.42
N LYS A 3 -95.45 27.69 15.17
CA LYS A 3 -94.06 27.46 14.79
C LYS A 3 -93.96 26.14 14.03
N THR A 4 -93.50 26.20 12.80
CA THR A 4 -93.25 25.07 11.92
C THR A 4 -91.79 24.64 12.08
N THR A 5 -91.56 23.40 12.50
CA THR A 5 -90.24 22.76 12.58
C THR A 5 -89.93 22.11 11.23
N ILE A 6 -88.84 22.53 10.58
CA ILE A 6 -88.32 21.90 9.35
C ILE A 6 -87.23 20.92 9.76
N ILE A 7 -87.42 19.64 9.44
CA ILE A 7 -86.42 18.58 9.59
C ILE A 7 -85.64 18.50 8.28
N LEU A 8 -84.35 18.81 8.31
CA LEU A 8 -83.43 18.69 7.17
C LEU A 8 -82.80 17.28 7.20
N THR A 9 -83.10 16.48 6.19
CA THR A 9 -82.56 15.12 6.01
C THR A 9 -81.21 15.21 5.30
N THR A 10 -80.10 14.95 6.01
CA THR A 10 -78.75 14.91 5.43
C THR A 10 -78.54 13.57 4.73
N LEU A 11 -78.52 13.57 3.38
CA LEU A 11 -78.13 12.41 2.57
C LEU A 11 -76.61 12.18 2.74
N CYS A 12 -76.23 11.04 3.31
CA CYS A 12 -74.85 10.53 3.27
C CYS A 12 -74.54 10.04 1.84
N GLY A 13 -73.82 10.84 1.06
CA GLY A 13 -73.22 10.39 -0.18
C GLY A 13 -71.96 9.58 0.11
N LEU A 14 -72.00 8.26 -0.11
CA LEU A 14 -70.78 7.47 -0.31
C LEU A 14 -70.15 7.93 -1.64
N ALA A 15 -69.23 8.89 -1.57
CA ALA A 15 -68.32 9.14 -2.67
C ALA A 15 -67.34 7.97 -2.70
N ALA A 16 -67.50 7.07 -3.67
CA ALA A 16 -66.46 6.11 -4.02
C ALA A 16 -65.20 6.91 -4.37
N HIS A 17 -64.19 6.89 -3.49
CA HIS A 17 -62.86 7.35 -3.83
C HIS A 17 -62.31 6.39 -4.87
N ILE A 18 -62.47 6.76 -6.14
CA ILE A 18 -61.69 6.17 -7.23
C ILE A 18 -60.25 6.64 -6.97
N SER A 19 -59.49 5.84 -6.23
CA SER A 19 -58.04 5.99 -6.13
C SER A 19 -57.48 5.71 -7.51
N THR A 20 -57.32 6.76 -8.32
CA THR A 20 -56.51 6.70 -9.53
C THR A 20 -55.10 6.30 -9.10
N ALA A 21 -54.68 5.10 -9.49
CA ALA A 21 -53.32 4.63 -9.24
C ALA A 21 -52.33 5.70 -9.73
N ALA A 22 -51.38 6.07 -8.87
CA ALA A 22 -50.36 7.05 -9.24
C ALA A 22 -49.60 6.52 -10.47
N ALA A 23 -49.35 7.40 -11.46
CA ALA A 23 -48.57 7.03 -12.63
C ALA A 23 -47.18 6.54 -12.18
N ALA A 24 -46.66 5.52 -12.87
CA ALA A 24 -45.33 5.00 -12.60
C ALA A 24 -44.27 6.11 -12.68
N PRO A 25 -43.27 6.12 -11.79
CA PRO A 25 -42.20 7.11 -11.84
C PRO A 25 -41.47 7.13 -13.20
N ALA A 26 -41.00 8.29 -13.63
CA ALA A 26 -40.35 8.47 -14.94
C ALA A 26 -39.06 7.66 -15.13
N TRP A 27 -38.43 7.22 -14.03
CA TRP A 27 -37.23 6.37 -14.05
C TRP A 27 -37.55 4.87 -14.21
N CYS A 28 -38.82 4.47 -14.17
CA CYS A 28 -39.25 3.11 -14.47
C CYS A 28 -39.08 2.83 -15.97
N LYS A 29 -37.89 2.39 -16.37
CA LYS A 29 -37.64 1.87 -17.71
C LYS A 29 -37.99 0.38 -17.73
N GLY A 30 -38.70 -0.06 -18.78
CA GLY A 30 -39.02 -1.48 -18.96
C GLY A 30 -37.75 -2.27 -19.22
N GLY A 31 -37.40 -3.18 -18.31
CA GLY A 31 -36.44 -4.25 -18.57
C GLY A 31 -37.17 -5.54 -18.96
N ASP A 32 -36.45 -6.46 -19.59
CA ASP A 32 -37.03 -7.71 -20.10
C ASP A 32 -37.47 -8.67 -18.97
N GLU A 33 -36.83 -8.59 -17.80
CA GLU A 33 -37.17 -9.38 -16.61
C GLU A 33 -37.73 -8.50 -15.50
N LYS A 34 -38.95 -8.79 -15.03
CA LYS A 34 -39.56 -8.06 -13.92
C LYS A 34 -38.91 -8.48 -12.61
N PRO A 35 -38.33 -7.55 -11.84
CA PRO A 35 -37.89 -7.85 -10.48
C PRO A 35 -39.11 -8.27 -9.63
N SER A 36 -38.93 -9.23 -8.73
CA SER A 36 -40.00 -9.69 -7.84
C SER A 36 -39.98 -8.95 -6.50
N TYR A 37 -41.13 -8.83 -5.84
CA TYR A 37 -41.22 -8.39 -4.45
C TYR A 37 -41.97 -9.38 -3.55
N ASP A 38 -41.66 -9.36 -2.26
CA ASP A 38 -42.46 -10.04 -1.23
C ASP A 38 -43.14 -8.99 -0.35
N MET A 39 -44.47 -8.97 -0.40
CA MET A 39 -45.30 -8.04 0.36
C MET A 39 -45.05 -8.08 1.87
N LYS A 40 -44.64 -9.23 2.41
CA LYS A 40 -44.35 -9.36 3.84
C LYS A 40 -43.07 -8.64 4.24
N SER A 41 -42.11 -8.51 3.32
CA SER A 41 -40.81 -7.89 3.58
C SER A 41 -40.63 -6.51 2.99
N LEU A 42 -41.46 -6.07 2.04
CA LEU A 42 -41.29 -4.82 1.27
C LEU A 42 -40.98 -3.59 2.13
N PHE A 43 -41.58 -3.49 3.32
CA PHE A 43 -41.41 -2.34 4.22
C PHE A 43 -40.50 -2.63 5.42
N SER A 44 -40.05 -3.87 5.62
CA SER A 44 -39.20 -4.29 6.75
C SER A 44 -37.83 -4.81 6.32
N GLU A 45 -37.56 -4.95 5.02
CA GLU A 45 -36.27 -5.40 4.51
C GLU A 45 -35.15 -4.45 4.93
N THR A 46 -34.08 -5.03 5.47
CA THR A 46 -32.91 -4.30 5.97
C THR A 46 -31.70 -4.48 5.07
N ASP A 47 -31.69 -5.53 4.24
CA ASP A 47 -30.67 -5.75 3.21
C ASP A 47 -30.89 -4.79 2.04
N ALA A 48 -29.85 -4.01 1.70
CA ALA A 48 -29.99 -2.96 0.69
C ALA A 48 -30.25 -3.54 -0.71
N ASP A 49 -29.61 -4.66 -1.08
CA ASP A 49 -29.82 -5.31 -2.37
C ASP A 49 -31.30 -5.72 -2.53
N ARG A 50 -31.83 -6.46 -1.55
CA ARG A 50 -33.22 -6.90 -1.60
C ARG A 50 -34.20 -5.75 -1.48
N ALA A 51 -33.96 -4.77 -0.60
CA ALA A 51 -34.91 -3.67 -0.38
C ALA A 51 -35.07 -2.80 -1.62
N LEU A 52 -33.97 -2.42 -2.27
CA LEU A 52 -34.00 -1.58 -3.46
C LEU A 52 -34.67 -2.29 -4.64
N MET A 53 -34.35 -3.57 -4.86
CA MET A 53 -34.99 -4.38 -5.89
C MET A 53 -36.51 -4.47 -5.67
N GLN A 54 -36.94 -4.74 -4.43
CA GLN A 54 -38.37 -4.80 -4.08
C GLN A 54 -39.07 -3.46 -4.28
N LEU A 55 -38.41 -2.34 -3.99
CA LEU A 55 -38.96 -1.00 -4.19
C LEU A 55 -39.09 -0.63 -5.67
N VAL A 56 -38.12 -1.02 -6.52
CA VAL A 56 -38.25 -0.87 -7.98
C VAL A 56 -39.43 -1.72 -8.48
N ALA A 57 -39.53 -2.97 -8.02
CA ALA A 57 -40.61 -3.87 -8.40
C ALA A 57 -41.99 -3.29 -8.02
N ALA A 58 -42.14 -2.84 -6.78
CA ALA A 58 -43.38 -2.23 -6.27
C ALA A 58 -43.72 -0.91 -6.97
N SER A 59 -42.72 -0.09 -7.31
CA SER A 59 -42.95 1.24 -7.91
C SER A 59 -43.23 1.18 -9.42
N CYS A 60 -42.60 0.22 -10.13
CA CYS A 60 -42.68 0.14 -11.59
C CYS A 60 -43.64 -0.95 -12.10
N TYR A 61 -43.88 -1.98 -11.30
CA TYR A 61 -44.63 -3.17 -11.71
C TYR A 61 -45.67 -3.61 -10.66
N GLY A 62 -45.95 -2.77 -9.66
CA GLY A 62 -46.85 -3.11 -8.55
C GLY A 62 -48.24 -3.53 -9.03
N GLU A 63 -48.74 -4.62 -8.46
CA GLU A 63 -50.12 -5.07 -8.65
C GLU A 63 -51.11 -4.14 -7.91
N ALA A 64 -52.42 -4.36 -8.12
CA ALA A 64 -53.45 -3.44 -7.64
C ALA A 64 -53.44 -3.21 -6.12
N ASP A 65 -53.00 -4.21 -5.34
CA ASP A 65 -52.83 -4.14 -3.89
C ASP A 65 -51.65 -3.24 -3.49
N VAL A 66 -50.53 -3.32 -4.20
CA VAL A 66 -49.35 -2.45 -3.98
C VAL A 66 -49.59 -1.03 -4.45
N ALA A 67 -50.35 -0.85 -5.53
CA ALA A 67 -50.74 0.47 -6.02
C ALA A 67 -51.51 1.28 -4.95
N GLN A 68 -52.31 0.62 -4.11
CA GLN A 68 -53.00 1.26 -2.99
C GLN A 68 -52.05 1.68 -1.85
N MET A 69 -50.85 1.10 -1.80
CA MET A 69 -49.82 1.39 -0.80
C MET A 69 -48.80 2.42 -1.26
N GLY A 70 -49.04 3.15 -2.35
CA GLY A 70 -48.09 4.10 -2.96
C GLY A 70 -47.49 5.12 -1.98
N LYS A 71 -48.25 5.56 -0.97
CA LYS A 71 -47.71 6.42 0.10
C LYS A 71 -46.63 5.72 0.93
N GLN A 72 -46.86 4.47 1.35
CA GLN A 72 -45.87 3.69 2.09
C GLN A 72 -44.66 3.34 1.23
N VAL A 73 -44.86 2.98 -0.04
CA VAL A 73 -43.76 2.76 -0.98
C VAL A 73 -42.88 4.01 -1.08
N ASN A 74 -43.48 5.19 -1.27
CA ASN A 74 -42.75 6.46 -1.33
C ASN A 74 -42.04 6.80 -0.01
N THR A 75 -42.68 6.59 1.15
CA THR A 75 -42.03 6.81 2.45
C THR A 75 -40.83 5.88 2.64
N THR A 76 -40.94 4.61 2.28
CA THR A 76 -39.82 3.66 2.37
C THR A 76 -38.70 4.03 1.38
N ARG A 77 -39.06 4.48 0.18
CA ARG A 77 -38.13 5.00 -0.83
C ARG A 77 -37.33 6.20 -0.32
N GLU A 78 -38.00 7.18 0.28
CA GLU A 78 -37.35 8.35 0.90
C GLU A 78 -36.44 7.96 2.06
N ALA A 79 -36.83 6.96 2.87
CA ALA A 79 -35.97 6.45 3.93
C ALA A 79 -34.68 5.83 3.38
N TRP A 80 -34.78 5.06 2.29
CA TRP A 80 -33.61 4.51 1.59
C TRP A 80 -32.77 5.58 0.90
N ASN A 81 -33.39 6.64 0.36
CA ASN A 81 -32.65 7.80 -0.15
C ASN A 81 -31.73 8.39 0.90
N LYS A 82 -32.24 8.60 2.12
CA LYS A 82 -31.42 9.11 3.23
C LYS A 82 -30.31 8.15 3.64
N LYS A 83 -30.59 6.85 3.72
CA LYS A 83 -29.60 5.82 4.10
C LYS A 83 -28.44 5.71 3.11
N LEU A 84 -28.73 5.85 1.81
CA LEU A 84 -27.78 5.65 0.71
C LEU A 84 -27.24 6.95 0.12
N GLY A 85 -27.63 8.11 0.68
CA GLY A 85 -27.28 9.42 0.15
C GLY A 85 -27.80 9.67 -1.28
N MET A 86 -28.93 9.07 -1.64
CA MET A 86 -29.55 9.21 -2.96
C MET A 86 -30.49 10.41 -3.03
N VAL A 87 -30.67 10.91 -4.24
CA VAL A 87 -31.77 11.81 -4.63
C VAL A 87 -32.67 11.13 -5.63
N GLU A 88 -33.79 11.78 -5.99
CA GLU A 88 -34.78 11.22 -6.92
C GLU A 88 -34.16 10.79 -8.27
N ALA A 89 -33.21 11.55 -8.80
CA ALA A 89 -32.54 11.23 -10.06
C ALA A 89 -31.74 9.93 -10.02
N ASP A 90 -31.24 9.53 -8.84
CA ASP A 90 -30.42 8.32 -8.69
C ASP A 90 -31.25 7.04 -8.84
N TRP A 91 -32.59 7.11 -8.76
CA TRP A 91 -33.46 5.95 -8.98
C TRP A 91 -33.41 5.40 -10.41
N ALA A 92 -32.93 6.18 -11.37
CA ALA A 92 -32.62 5.66 -12.70
C ALA A 92 -31.53 4.58 -12.64
N ASP A 93 -30.49 4.80 -11.83
CA ASP A 93 -29.42 3.82 -11.62
C ASP A 93 -29.93 2.61 -10.83
N VAL A 94 -30.75 2.83 -9.79
CA VAL A 94 -31.36 1.75 -9.01
C VAL A 94 -32.24 0.87 -9.89
N SER A 95 -33.03 1.48 -10.78
CA SER A 95 -33.88 0.76 -11.71
C SER A 95 -33.06 -0.10 -12.67
N GLU A 96 -32.02 0.45 -13.30
CA GLU A 96 -31.15 -0.30 -14.20
C GLU A 96 -30.42 -1.45 -13.47
N TRP A 97 -29.83 -1.15 -12.31
CA TRP A 97 -29.15 -2.14 -11.47
C TRP A 97 -30.09 -3.28 -11.03
N ALA A 98 -31.35 -2.99 -10.67
CA ALA A 98 -32.30 -4.00 -10.22
C ALA A 98 -32.66 -5.05 -11.29
N HIS A 99 -32.47 -4.71 -12.57
CA HIS A 99 -32.69 -5.63 -13.70
C HIS A 99 -31.44 -6.45 -14.07
N LEU A 100 -30.27 -6.17 -13.47
CA LEU A 100 -29.09 -6.99 -13.68
C LEU A 100 -29.26 -8.37 -13.01
N PRO A 101 -28.70 -9.45 -13.56
CA PRO A 101 -28.62 -10.74 -12.90
C PRO A 101 -28.07 -10.63 -11.47
N ARG A 102 -28.61 -11.42 -10.52
CA ARG A 102 -28.23 -11.36 -9.10
C ARG A 102 -26.72 -11.45 -8.85
N HIS A 103 -26.01 -12.27 -9.61
CA HIS A 103 -24.55 -12.43 -9.48
C HIS A 103 -23.75 -11.17 -9.86
N LEU A 104 -24.34 -10.27 -10.66
CA LEU A 104 -23.74 -8.98 -11.02
C LEU A 104 -24.17 -7.84 -10.09
N ARG A 105 -25.25 -8.00 -9.33
CA ARG A 105 -25.75 -6.98 -8.38
C ARG A 105 -25.02 -6.98 -7.04
N GLY A 106 -24.65 -8.17 -6.58
CA GLY A 106 -24.02 -8.38 -5.27
C GLY A 106 -22.50 -8.46 -5.30
N ASP A 107 -21.86 -8.32 -6.47
CA ASP A 107 -20.41 -8.27 -6.54
C ASP A 107 -19.94 -6.84 -6.22
N PRO A 108 -19.25 -6.60 -5.08
CA PRO A 108 -18.70 -5.29 -4.81
C PRO A 108 -17.58 -4.92 -5.78
N LYS A 109 -17.03 -5.89 -6.54
CA LYS A 109 -15.91 -5.67 -7.46
C LYS A 109 -16.31 -4.77 -8.61
N ILE A 110 -15.80 -3.56 -8.57
CA ILE A 110 -15.82 -2.62 -9.67
C ILE A 110 -14.52 -2.78 -10.43
N GLU A 111 -14.62 -3.06 -11.72
CA GLU A 111 -13.46 -3.15 -12.59
C GLU A 111 -12.92 -1.76 -12.89
N VAL A 112 -11.62 -1.56 -12.65
CA VAL A 112 -10.89 -0.38 -13.14
C VAL A 112 -10.96 -0.36 -14.67
N LYS A 113 -11.48 0.73 -15.25
CA LYS A 113 -11.76 0.82 -16.70
C LYS A 113 -10.49 0.69 -17.55
N ASP A 114 -9.44 1.37 -17.13
CA ASP A 114 -8.14 1.33 -17.77
C ASP A 114 -7.06 1.02 -16.73
N ARG A 115 -6.74 -0.27 -16.59
CA ARG A 115 -5.68 -0.75 -15.68
C ARG A 115 -4.28 -0.30 -16.10
N GLN A 116 -4.13 0.21 -17.33
CA GLN A 116 -2.89 0.79 -17.85
C GLN A 116 -2.94 2.32 -17.86
N ALA A 117 -3.95 2.95 -17.27
CA ALA A 117 -3.90 4.39 -17.05
C ALA A 117 -2.90 4.71 -15.93
N ALA A 118 -2.37 5.93 -15.97
CA ALA A 118 -1.68 6.49 -14.82
C ALA A 118 -2.65 6.55 -13.63
N TRP A 119 -2.18 6.24 -12.42
CA TRP A 119 -3.03 6.28 -11.22
C TRP A 119 -3.58 7.68 -10.94
N SER A 120 -2.90 8.75 -11.39
CA SER A 120 -3.44 10.12 -11.46
C SER A 120 -4.77 10.25 -12.18
N ALA A 121 -4.99 9.44 -13.21
CA ALA A 121 -6.13 9.56 -14.10
C ALA A 121 -7.35 8.74 -13.62
N TYR A 122 -7.21 7.96 -12.55
CA TYR A 122 -8.27 7.11 -12.03
C TYR A 122 -9.43 7.97 -11.51
N SER A 123 -10.65 7.66 -11.98
CA SER A 123 -11.87 8.24 -11.42
C SER A 123 -12.04 7.80 -9.95
N PRO A 124 -12.91 8.47 -9.17
CA PRO A 124 -13.24 7.99 -7.83
C PRO A 124 -13.65 6.51 -7.78
N LEU A 125 -14.39 6.01 -8.78
CA LEU A 125 -14.77 4.60 -8.86
C LEU A 125 -13.61 3.69 -9.30
N ASP A 126 -12.72 4.16 -10.19
CA ASP A 126 -11.49 3.42 -10.49
C ASP A 126 -10.61 3.27 -9.24
N GLN A 127 -10.49 4.32 -8.41
CA GLN A 127 -9.76 4.25 -7.13
C GLN A 127 -10.39 3.26 -6.15
N TYR A 128 -11.73 3.26 -6.06
CA TYR A 128 -12.44 2.26 -5.26
C TYR A 128 -12.14 0.84 -5.78
N GLY A 129 -12.36 0.60 -7.08
CA GLY A 129 -12.13 -0.69 -7.73
C GLY A 129 -10.69 -1.19 -7.54
N ALA A 130 -9.71 -0.30 -7.65
CA ALA A 130 -8.30 -0.58 -7.41
C ALA A 130 -8.02 -1.16 -6.00
N LEU A 131 -8.71 -0.65 -4.98
CA LEU A 131 -8.47 -1.00 -3.58
C LEU A 131 -9.25 -2.23 -3.10
N ILE A 132 -10.26 -2.66 -3.86
CA ILE A 132 -11.06 -3.85 -3.52
C ILE A 132 -10.77 -5.06 -4.41
N SER A 133 -10.21 -4.85 -5.61
CA SER A 133 -10.02 -5.89 -6.62
C SER A 133 -8.56 -6.29 -6.84
N ASP A 134 -7.63 -5.84 -5.97
CA ASP A 134 -6.18 -6.05 -6.02
C ASP A 134 -5.57 -5.73 -7.41
N ILE A 135 -5.01 -4.53 -7.54
CA ILE A 135 -4.35 -4.12 -8.78
C ILE A 135 -2.82 -4.10 -8.63
N GLY A 136 -2.16 -4.92 -9.46
CA GLY A 136 -0.75 -4.74 -9.77
C GLY A 136 0.24 -5.20 -8.71
N ASN A 137 -0.03 -6.33 -8.03
CA ASN A 137 0.86 -6.96 -7.04
C ASN A 137 1.34 -5.95 -5.97
N ALA A 138 0.45 -5.06 -5.53
CA ALA A 138 0.72 -4.05 -4.52
C ALA A 138 -0.35 -4.15 -3.44
N ASP A 139 0.06 -4.04 -2.18
CA ASP A 139 -0.87 -4.07 -1.07
C ASP A 139 -1.79 -2.83 -1.05
N ASN A 140 -3.00 -2.97 -0.53
CA ASN A 140 -4.00 -1.90 -0.51
C ASN A 140 -3.53 -0.64 0.24
N ALA A 141 -2.66 -0.79 1.25
CA ALA A 141 -2.12 0.36 1.97
C ALA A 141 -1.16 1.15 1.07
N TYR A 142 -0.31 0.48 0.29
CA TYR A 142 0.55 1.12 -0.71
C TYR A 142 -0.28 1.86 -1.76
N ILE A 143 -1.32 1.24 -2.33
CA ILE A 143 -2.17 1.86 -3.35
C ILE A 143 -2.87 3.11 -2.79
N ALA A 144 -3.47 3.02 -1.60
CA ALA A 144 -4.13 4.15 -0.95
C ALA A 144 -3.16 5.30 -0.63
N ASP A 145 -1.93 4.96 -0.28
CA ASP A 145 -0.85 5.93 -0.05
C ASP A 145 -0.34 6.56 -1.35
N ALA A 146 -0.34 5.82 -2.46
CA ALA A 146 0.09 6.31 -3.77
C ALA A 146 -0.92 7.25 -4.44
N PHE A 147 -2.21 7.11 -4.13
CA PHE A 147 -3.17 8.16 -4.45
C PHE A 147 -2.88 9.46 -3.69
N GLY A 148 -2.30 9.37 -2.48
CA GLY A 148 -1.80 10.52 -1.73
C GLY A 148 -2.89 11.56 -1.49
N THR A 149 -2.62 12.82 -1.88
CA THR A 149 -3.61 13.92 -1.79
C THR A 149 -4.77 13.78 -2.76
N ARG A 150 -4.66 12.90 -3.77
CA ARG A 150 -5.70 12.61 -4.77
C ARG A 150 -6.64 11.48 -4.35
N LEU A 151 -6.44 10.88 -3.16
CA LEU A 151 -7.33 9.85 -2.64
C LEU A 151 -8.73 10.42 -2.41
N THR A 152 -9.67 9.98 -3.23
CA THR A 152 -11.08 10.41 -3.21
C THR A 152 -11.82 9.81 -2.01
N GLN A 153 -13.05 10.22 -1.77
CA GLN A 153 -13.88 9.61 -0.72
C GLN A 153 -14.29 8.18 -1.08
N LEU A 154 -14.52 7.89 -2.37
CA LEU A 154 -14.72 6.53 -2.86
C LEU A 154 -13.46 5.67 -2.78
N GLY A 155 -12.29 6.21 -3.13
CA GLY A 155 -11.01 5.50 -2.92
C GLY A 155 -10.79 5.18 -1.44
N ARG A 156 -11.01 6.18 -0.55
CA ARG A 156 -10.96 5.98 0.91
C ARG A 156 -11.97 4.93 1.38
N LEU A 157 -13.18 4.92 0.83
CA LEU A 157 -14.18 3.89 1.11
C LEU A 157 -13.65 2.50 0.74
N GLY A 158 -13.01 2.33 -0.42
CA GLY A 158 -12.43 1.05 -0.84
C GLY A 158 -11.41 0.53 0.18
N TYR A 159 -10.49 1.40 0.62
CA TYR A 159 -9.50 1.05 1.64
C TYR A 159 -10.13 0.71 3.01
N VAL A 160 -11.11 1.49 3.46
CA VAL A 160 -11.79 1.24 4.75
C VAL A 160 -12.66 -0.03 4.68
N ALA A 161 -13.36 -0.25 3.57
CA ALA A 161 -14.17 -1.46 3.36
C ALA A 161 -13.32 -2.73 3.44
N TYR A 162 -12.12 -2.69 2.85
CA TYR A 162 -11.12 -3.75 3.04
C TYR A 162 -10.77 -3.94 4.53
N CYS A 163 -10.46 -2.85 5.24
CA CYS A 163 -10.04 -2.87 6.64
C CYS A 163 -11.10 -3.39 7.63
N VAL A 164 -12.38 -3.07 7.39
CA VAL A 164 -13.51 -3.49 8.24
C VAL A 164 -14.21 -4.74 7.71
N GLY A 165 -13.63 -5.35 6.68
CA GLY A 165 -14.09 -6.60 6.09
C GLY A 165 -13.88 -7.78 7.04
N SER A 166 -14.37 -8.94 6.62
CA SER A 166 -14.14 -10.18 7.36
C SER A 166 -12.70 -10.65 7.19
N HIS A 167 -11.85 -10.38 8.18
CA HIS A 167 -10.52 -10.97 8.26
C HIS A 167 -10.56 -12.23 9.13
N PRO A 168 -9.92 -13.33 8.72
CA PRO A 168 -9.78 -14.53 9.57
C PRO A 168 -8.85 -14.28 10.78
N ILE A 169 -8.06 -13.20 10.69
CA ILE A 169 -6.95 -12.68 11.50
C ILE A 169 -7.30 -11.80 12.72
N ASP A 170 -6.42 -11.58 13.71
CA ASP A 170 -6.47 -10.41 14.60
C ASP A 170 -6.24 -9.14 13.74
N PRO A 171 -7.23 -8.27 13.57
CA PRO A 171 -7.15 -7.17 12.62
C PRO A 171 -6.57 -5.88 13.25
N SER A 172 -6.01 -5.94 14.46
CA SER A 172 -5.61 -4.76 15.24
C SER A 172 -4.66 -3.82 14.48
N VAL A 173 -3.66 -4.35 13.78
CA VAL A 173 -2.73 -3.54 12.96
C VAL A 173 -3.46 -2.89 11.79
N THR A 174 -4.28 -3.65 11.05
CA THR A 174 -5.09 -3.13 9.93
C THR A 174 -6.02 -2.02 10.41
N TRP A 175 -6.68 -2.21 11.55
CA TRP A 175 -7.54 -1.20 12.17
C TRP A 175 -6.77 0.06 12.57
N ALA A 176 -5.57 -0.08 13.13
CA ALA A 176 -4.72 1.07 13.43
C ALA A 176 -4.31 1.83 12.16
N MET A 177 -4.04 1.12 11.06
CA MET A 177 -3.71 1.73 9.76
C MET A 177 -4.89 2.44 9.09
N CYS A 178 -6.14 2.06 9.38
CA CYS A 178 -7.31 2.63 8.71
C CYS A 178 -8.20 3.50 9.61
N ALA A 179 -7.94 3.58 10.92
CA ALA A 179 -8.78 4.30 11.88
C ALA A 179 -8.99 5.79 11.49
N THR A 180 -7.92 6.47 11.05
CA THR A 180 -8.00 7.86 10.59
C THR A 180 -8.81 7.98 9.30
N ASP A 181 -8.71 7.01 8.39
CA ASP A 181 -9.51 6.98 7.17
C ASP A 181 -10.99 6.73 7.45
N ALA A 182 -11.29 5.77 8.32
CA ALA A 182 -12.64 5.45 8.76
C ALA A 182 -13.34 6.66 9.42
N ALA A 183 -12.62 7.41 10.25
CA ALA A 183 -13.14 8.63 10.87
C ALA A 183 -13.38 9.77 9.87
N ALA A 184 -12.75 9.73 8.70
CA ALA A 184 -12.82 10.77 7.68
C ALA A 184 -13.79 10.45 6.52
N LEU A 185 -14.49 9.31 6.57
CA LEU A 185 -15.49 8.95 5.56
C LEU A 185 -16.73 9.85 5.65
N ASP A 186 -17.18 10.33 4.49
CA ASP A 186 -18.32 11.24 4.36
C ASP A 186 -19.29 10.74 3.28
N LEU A 187 -20.46 10.26 3.71
CA LEU A 187 -21.49 9.71 2.80
C LEU A 187 -21.97 10.73 1.76
N ALA A 188 -22.05 12.01 2.12
CA ALA A 188 -22.52 13.03 1.20
C ALA A 188 -21.51 13.26 0.08
N LYS A 189 -20.21 13.27 0.40
CA LYS A 189 -19.13 13.35 -0.60
C LYS A 189 -19.02 12.09 -1.44
N ILE A 190 -19.10 10.91 -0.83
CA ILE A 190 -19.16 9.63 -1.57
C ILE A 190 -20.30 9.67 -2.59
N SER A 191 -21.49 10.05 -2.15
CA SER A 191 -22.67 10.12 -3.03
C SER A 191 -22.53 11.17 -4.14
N ALA A 192 -21.85 12.27 -3.87
CA ALA A 192 -21.54 13.28 -4.89
C ALA A 192 -20.55 12.75 -5.94
N GLU A 193 -19.50 12.04 -5.51
CA GLU A 193 -18.52 11.41 -6.41
C GLU A 193 -19.17 10.33 -7.28
N ILE A 194 -20.04 9.47 -6.70
CA ILE A 194 -20.80 8.46 -7.47
C ILE A 194 -21.65 9.11 -8.56
N ARG A 195 -22.36 10.21 -8.23
CA ARG A 195 -23.21 10.92 -9.21
C ARG A 195 -22.43 11.65 -10.29
N ALA A 196 -21.24 12.12 -9.97
CA ALA A 196 -20.38 12.80 -10.93
C ALA A 196 -19.70 11.82 -11.91
N ASP A 197 -19.67 10.52 -11.57
CA ASP A 197 -19.07 9.50 -12.42
C ASP A 197 -19.96 9.20 -13.65
N THR A 198 -19.36 9.41 -14.82
CA THR A 198 -19.98 9.17 -16.13
C THR A 198 -19.27 8.06 -16.91
N THR A 199 -18.23 7.46 -16.33
CA THR A 199 -17.38 6.45 -16.98
C THR A 199 -17.81 5.03 -16.65
N HIS A 200 -18.52 4.83 -15.54
CA HIS A 200 -19.02 3.54 -15.08
C HIS A 200 -20.52 3.35 -15.35
N GLY A 201 -20.98 2.10 -15.28
CA GLY A 201 -22.40 1.77 -15.45
C GLY A 201 -23.23 2.02 -14.19
N ALA A 202 -24.56 1.96 -14.31
CA ALA A 202 -25.45 2.06 -13.15
C ALA A 202 -25.16 0.96 -12.11
N GLY A 203 -24.79 -0.24 -12.57
CA GLY A 203 -24.42 -1.36 -11.71
C GLY A 203 -23.27 -1.03 -10.76
N ASP A 204 -22.15 -0.55 -11.31
CA ASP A 204 -20.95 -0.14 -10.56
C ASP A 204 -21.28 0.98 -9.55
N ARG A 205 -22.01 2.02 -10.01
CA ARG A 205 -22.43 3.14 -9.15
C ARG A 205 -23.27 2.66 -7.97
N MET A 206 -24.18 1.71 -8.19
CA MET A 206 -25.02 1.15 -7.13
C MET A 206 -24.24 0.21 -6.20
N ALA A 207 -23.32 -0.61 -6.71
CA ALA A 207 -22.46 -1.47 -5.91
C ALA A 207 -21.60 -0.64 -4.92
N ALA A 208 -20.98 0.45 -5.40
CA ALA A 208 -20.24 1.38 -4.54
C ALA A 208 -21.13 2.01 -3.46
N ARG A 209 -22.36 2.37 -3.82
CA ARG A 209 -23.31 3.00 -2.90
C ARG A 209 -23.79 2.05 -1.79
N ILE A 210 -24.10 0.81 -2.15
CA ILE A 210 -24.45 -0.24 -1.18
C ILE A 210 -23.27 -0.50 -0.25
N THR A 211 -22.05 -0.62 -0.81
CA THR A 211 -20.83 -0.79 0.00
C THR A 211 -20.60 0.37 0.96
N ALA A 212 -20.86 1.62 0.54
CA ALA A 212 -20.76 2.78 1.40
C ALA A 212 -21.68 2.66 2.62
N TYR A 213 -22.93 2.29 2.40
CA TYR A 213 -23.91 2.09 3.47
C TYR A 213 -23.50 0.98 4.43
N GLU A 214 -23.11 -0.19 3.91
CA GLU A 214 -22.68 -1.31 4.73
C GLU A 214 -21.41 -1.02 5.53
N THR A 215 -20.44 -0.35 4.91
CA THR A 215 -19.18 0.02 5.56
C THR A 215 -19.43 1.03 6.67
N LEU A 216 -20.22 2.08 6.42
CA LEU A 216 -20.59 3.07 7.42
C LEU A 216 -21.36 2.45 8.59
N ALA A 217 -22.22 1.48 8.33
CA ALA A 217 -22.94 0.74 9.38
C ALA A 217 -22.02 -0.09 10.29
N LYS A 218 -20.84 -0.50 9.79
CA LYS A 218 -19.83 -1.25 10.57
C LYS A 218 -18.94 -0.35 11.44
N LEU A 219 -18.82 0.94 11.11
CA LEU A 219 -17.89 1.84 11.82
C LEU A 219 -18.17 1.99 13.32
N PRO A 220 -19.43 2.08 13.80
CA PRO A 220 -19.69 2.14 15.25
C PRO A 220 -19.16 0.90 15.97
N LYS A 221 -19.35 -0.30 15.38
CA LYS A 221 -18.81 -1.54 15.94
C LYS A 221 -17.28 -1.53 15.95
N LEU A 222 -16.64 -1.09 14.87
CA LEU A 222 -15.18 -0.93 14.82
C LEU A 222 -14.69 -0.06 15.99
N GLN A 223 -15.33 1.08 16.24
CA GLN A 223 -14.94 1.97 17.34
C GLN A 223 -15.11 1.32 18.72
N THR A 224 -16.18 0.55 18.93
CA THR A 224 -16.37 -0.26 20.14
C THR A 224 -15.26 -1.31 20.29
N ASP A 225 -14.92 -2.02 19.23
CA ASP A 225 -13.90 -3.07 19.25
C ASP A 225 -12.50 -2.48 19.48
N ILE A 226 -12.16 -1.34 18.85
CA ILE A 226 -10.91 -0.59 19.10
C ILE A 226 -10.83 -0.17 20.58
N LYS A 227 -11.91 0.35 21.16
CA LYS A 227 -11.93 0.74 22.58
C LYS A 227 -11.71 -0.48 23.48
N ALA A 228 -12.32 -1.61 23.15
CA ALA A 228 -12.13 -2.86 23.89
C ALA A 228 -10.67 -3.37 23.80
N LEU A 229 -10.04 -3.30 22.61
CA LEU A 229 -8.62 -3.62 22.43
C LEU A 229 -7.71 -2.73 23.27
N LYS A 230 -7.90 -1.41 23.21
CA LYS A 230 -7.13 -0.44 24.01
C LYS A 230 -7.25 -0.68 25.52
N ALA A 231 -8.40 -1.17 25.98
CA ALA A 231 -8.62 -1.53 27.38
C ALA A 231 -8.01 -2.88 27.77
N LYS A 232 -7.82 -3.79 26.81
CA LYS A 232 -7.27 -5.13 27.02
C LYS A 232 -5.76 -5.10 27.29
N ASP A 233 -5.01 -4.26 26.58
CA ASP A 233 -3.56 -4.13 26.73
C ASP A 233 -3.08 -2.72 26.33
N PRO A 234 -2.25 -2.03 27.14
CA PRO A 234 -1.68 -0.73 26.81
C PRO A 234 -0.92 -0.68 25.47
N ALA A 235 -0.34 -1.79 25.02
CA ALA A 235 0.34 -1.88 23.73
C ALA A 235 -0.59 -1.49 22.57
N PHE A 236 -1.88 -1.83 22.62
CA PHE A 236 -2.84 -1.42 21.59
C PHE A 236 -3.07 0.09 21.62
N ALA A 237 -3.15 0.72 22.81
CA ALA A 237 -3.29 2.18 22.88
C ALA A 237 -2.11 2.89 22.20
N THR A 238 -0.89 2.42 22.43
CA THR A 238 0.30 2.92 21.74
C THR A 238 0.25 2.64 20.23
N MET A 239 -0.20 1.45 19.81
CA MET A 239 -0.34 1.09 18.39
C MET A 239 -1.22 2.08 17.61
N PHE A 240 -2.40 2.40 18.13
CA PHE A 240 -3.29 3.39 17.48
C PHE A 240 -2.69 4.81 17.51
N ALA A 241 -2.00 5.18 18.59
CA ALA A 241 -1.32 6.48 18.67
C ALA A 241 -0.18 6.62 17.63
N LEU A 242 0.53 5.53 17.31
CA LEU A 242 1.50 5.50 16.22
C LEU A 242 0.83 5.75 14.86
N GLY A 243 -0.35 5.17 14.63
CA GLY A 243 -1.13 5.43 13.41
C GLY A 243 -1.56 6.90 13.27
N GLU A 244 -2.14 7.47 14.33
CA GLU A 244 -2.49 8.90 14.36
C GLU A 244 -1.26 9.79 14.11
N THR A 245 -0.12 9.43 14.73
CA THR A 245 1.14 10.16 14.56
C THR A 245 1.66 10.08 13.13
N ALA A 246 1.66 8.88 12.52
CA ALA A 246 2.11 8.68 11.15
C ALA A 246 1.25 9.50 10.16
N HIS A 247 -0.08 9.50 10.33
CA HIS A 247 -0.99 10.34 9.54
C HIS A 247 -0.71 11.85 9.71
N ALA A 248 -0.53 12.31 10.94
CA ALA A 248 -0.29 13.73 11.22
C ALA A 248 1.09 14.21 10.75
N GLN A 249 2.10 13.36 10.78
CA GLN A 249 3.46 13.69 10.36
C GLN A 249 3.67 13.60 8.85
N TRP A 250 2.85 12.84 8.14
CA TRP A 250 3.08 12.58 6.71
C TRP A 250 3.17 13.86 5.87
N GLY A 251 2.34 14.87 6.16
CA GLY A 251 2.39 16.17 5.48
C GLY A 251 3.68 16.97 5.68
N LYS A 252 4.60 16.51 6.56
CA LYS A 252 5.91 17.12 6.83
C LYS A 252 7.06 16.40 6.14
N THR A 253 6.79 15.28 5.46
CA THR A 253 7.78 14.50 4.70
C THR A 253 8.22 15.28 3.46
N ASN A 254 9.38 14.93 2.89
CA ASN A 254 9.93 15.61 1.72
C ASN A 254 8.97 15.59 0.51
N ALA A 255 8.31 16.73 0.25
CA ALA A 255 7.33 16.88 -0.82
C ALA A 255 7.90 16.57 -2.22
N ALA A 256 9.18 16.86 -2.47
CA ALA A 256 9.80 16.55 -3.76
C ALA A 256 10.01 15.04 -3.95
N ALA A 257 10.35 14.32 -2.86
CA ALA A 257 10.48 12.87 -2.90
C ALA A 257 9.12 12.18 -3.12
N ILE A 258 8.05 12.71 -2.49
CA ILE A 258 6.67 12.24 -2.70
C ILE A 258 6.23 12.50 -4.15
N ALA A 259 6.42 13.72 -4.66
CA ALA A 259 6.03 14.05 -6.03
C ALA A 259 6.76 13.19 -7.07
N LEU A 260 8.03 12.85 -6.83
CA LEU A 260 8.74 11.90 -7.69
C LEU A 260 8.15 10.48 -7.57
N ALA A 261 7.84 10.01 -6.36
CA ALA A 261 7.19 8.71 -6.16
C ALA A 261 5.83 8.63 -6.88
N ASP A 262 5.00 9.67 -6.77
CA ASP A 262 3.71 9.77 -7.47
C ASP A 262 3.88 9.66 -8.99
N ALA A 263 4.85 10.39 -9.55
CA ALA A 263 5.14 10.34 -10.99
C ALA A 263 5.66 8.96 -11.45
N LEU A 264 6.42 8.26 -10.59
CA LEU A 264 6.95 6.92 -10.90
C LEU A 264 5.88 5.85 -10.79
N ASP A 265 4.96 5.95 -9.82
CA ASP A 265 3.79 5.08 -9.73
C ASP A 265 2.91 5.25 -10.99
N ASP A 266 2.70 6.49 -11.45
CA ASP A 266 1.98 6.79 -12.69
C ASP A 266 2.70 6.23 -13.94
N ALA A 267 4.02 6.43 -14.04
CA ALA A 267 4.83 5.92 -15.15
C ALA A 267 4.81 4.39 -15.22
N ARG A 268 4.91 3.72 -14.06
CA ARG A 268 4.84 2.26 -13.96
C ARG A 268 3.47 1.74 -14.35
N SER A 269 2.39 2.30 -13.79
CA SER A 269 1.02 1.86 -14.09
C SER A 269 0.72 2.00 -15.58
N SER A 270 1.19 3.10 -16.19
CA SER A 270 0.97 3.38 -17.61
C SER A 270 1.97 2.74 -18.58
N GLY A 271 3.02 2.09 -18.08
CA GLY A 271 4.13 1.63 -18.92
C GLY A 271 4.81 2.75 -19.72
N SER A 272 4.70 4.01 -19.27
CA SER A 272 5.13 5.18 -20.02
C SER A 272 6.64 5.41 -19.89
N ARG A 273 7.39 5.06 -20.94
CA ARG A 273 8.84 5.34 -21.03
C ARG A 273 9.17 6.83 -21.01
N SER A 274 8.32 7.66 -21.59
CA SER A 274 8.54 9.12 -21.57
C SER A 274 8.36 9.71 -20.17
N ALA A 275 7.46 9.13 -19.36
CA ALA A 275 7.24 9.58 -17.99
C ALA A 275 8.40 9.21 -17.05
N SER A 276 9.15 8.15 -17.36
CA SER A 276 10.33 7.73 -16.60
C SER A 276 11.67 8.23 -17.16
N ALA A 277 11.68 8.96 -18.28
CA ALA A 277 12.92 9.36 -18.93
C ALA A 277 13.81 10.23 -18.02
N ASN A 278 15.08 9.82 -17.86
CA ASN A 278 16.10 10.47 -17.02
C ASN A 278 15.73 10.58 -15.53
N CYS A 279 14.79 9.76 -15.06
CA CYS A 279 14.39 9.75 -13.67
C CYS A 279 15.47 9.17 -12.76
N THR A 280 16.34 8.26 -13.22
CA THR A 280 17.46 7.74 -12.39
C THR A 280 18.39 8.87 -11.94
N ALA A 281 18.65 9.86 -12.79
CA ALA A 281 19.47 11.02 -12.43
C ALA A 281 18.81 11.87 -11.33
N LYS A 282 17.48 12.09 -11.41
CA LYS A 282 16.72 12.82 -10.38
C LYS A 282 16.67 12.05 -9.06
N ALA A 283 16.41 10.74 -9.13
CA ALA A 283 16.36 9.87 -7.96
C ALA A 283 17.73 9.76 -7.28
N TRP A 284 18.82 9.79 -8.05
CA TRP A 284 20.18 9.78 -7.53
C TRP A 284 20.48 10.98 -6.62
N GLU A 285 20.03 12.19 -6.96
CA GLU A 285 20.20 13.35 -6.07
C GLU A 285 19.47 13.17 -4.73
N GLY A 286 18.24 12.63 -4.77
CA GLY A 286 17.49 12.26 -3.56
C GLY A 286 18.22 11.21 -2.72
N TRP A 287 18.76 10.17 -3.35
CA TRP A 287 19.57 9.14 -2.71
C TRP A 287 20.81 9.73 -2.02
N LYS A 288 21.59 10.55 -2.72
CA LYS A 288 22.78 11.21 -2.14
C LYS A 288 22.41 12.06 -0.93
N SER A 289 21.32 12.83 -1.02
CA SER A 289 20.83 13.64 0.09
C SER A 289 20.46 12.77 1.30
N ALA A 290 19.78 11.65 1.08
CA ALA A 290 19.40 10.72 2.14
C ALA A 290 20.64 10.08 2.81
N VAL A 291 21.61 9.58 2.04
CA VAL A 291 22.87 9.05 2.57
C VAL A 291 23.61 10.09 3.42
N SER A 292 23.79 11.30 2.89
CA SER A 292 24.46 12.38 3.60
C SER A 292 23.76 12.76 4.91
N SER A 293 22.42 12.69 4.96
CA SER A 293 21.63 13.06 6.14
C SER A 293 21.84 12.15 7.34
N LEU A 294 22.32 10.92 7.14
CA LEU A 294 22.65 10.00 8.25
C LEU A 294 23.86 10.48 9.06
N GLY A 295 24.79 11.22 8.42
CA GLY A 295 26.04 11.69 9.00
C GLY A 295 27.10 10.59 9.13
N ALA A 296 28.38 10.98 9.02
CA ALA A 296 29.48 10.02 8.97
C ALA A 296 29.60 9.16 10.23
N LYS A 297 29.22 9.70 11.41
CA LYS A 297 29.24 8.96 12.68
C LYS A 297 28.26 7.77 12.70
N ARG A 298 27.02 7.96 12.21
CA ARG A 298 26.01 6.90 12.14
C ARG A 298 26.43 5.86 11.10
N LEU A 299 26.97 6.30 9.96
CA LEU A 299 27.49 5.41 8.92
C LEU A 299 28.71 4.60 9.36
N GLY A 300 29.52 5.15 10.27
CA GLY A 300 30.66 4.45 10.87
C GLY A 300 30.28 3.30 11.82
N THR A 301 29.01 3.15 12.19
CA THR A 301 28.56 2.02 13.03
C THR A 301 28.30 0.74 12.21
N ILE A 302 28.20 0.85 10.89
CA ILE A 302 27.98 -0.30 10.00
C ILE A 302 29.26 -1.15 9.97
N GLN A 303 29.14 -2.41 10.38
CA GLN A 303 30.25 -3.35 10.39
C GLN A 303 30.30 -4.10 9.06
N GLN A 304 31.38 -3.88 8.28
CA GLN A 304 31.65 -4.71 7.10
C GLN A 304 32.29 -6.02 7.54
N THR A 305 31.59 -7.13 7.34
CA THR A 305 32.13 -8.50 7.47
C THR A 305 31.72 -9.31 6.25
N GLN A 306 32.36 -10.47 6.02
CA GLN A 306 31.99 -11.34 4.90
C GLN A 306 30.50 -11.74 4.95
N ASP A 307 29.98 -12.04 6.14
CA ASP A 307 28.58 -12.44 6.33
C ASP A 307 27.60 -11.27 6.48
N ARG A 308 28.12 -10.04 6.64
CA ARG A 308 27.31 -8.82 6.78
C ARG A 308 27.86 -7.72 5.87
N PRO A 309 27.42 -7.72 4.61
CA PRO A 309 27.84 -6.72 3.62
C PRO A 309 27.37 -5.31 4.00
N TYR A 310 28.13 -4.28 3.62
CA TYR A 310 27.89 -2.89 4.01
C TYR A 310 26.62 -2.33 3.35
N VAL A 311 26.43 -2.59 2.04
CA VAL A 311 25.33 -2.02 1.26
C VAL A 311 23.95 -2.45 1.79
N PRO A 312 23.66 -3.74 2.05
CA PRO A 312 22.40 -4.15 2.67
C PRO A 312 22.14 -3.49 4.04
N GLN A 313 23.17 -3.35 4.88
CA GLN A 313 23.04 -2.68 6.17
C GLN A 313 22.76 -1.17 6.03
N LEU A 314 23.44 -0.51 5.07
CA LEU A 314 23.17 0.89 4.73
C LEU A 314 21.73 1.08 4.24
N VAL A 315 21.28 0.22 3.32
CA VAL A 315 19.92 0.26 2.78
C VAL A 315 18.91 0.07 3.92
N ALA A 316 19.08 -0.94 4.78
CA ALA A 316 18.21 -1.15 5.93
C ALA A 316 18.15 0.07 6.86
N MET A 317 19.29 0.75 7.08
CA MET A 317 19.34 1.97 7.88
C MET A 317 18.61 3.15 7.22
N LEU A 318 18.70 3.29 5.89
CA LEU A 318 18.01 4.35 5.14
C LEU A 318 16.51 4.11 5.06
N THR A 319 16.09 2.87 4.79
CA THR A 319 14.68 2.51 4.61
C THR A 319 13.90 2.49 5.93
N ALA A 320 14.59 2.61 7.06
CA ALA A 320 13.98 2.82 8.38
C ALA A 320 13.52 4.27 8.61
N GLU A 321 13.89 5.22 7.75
CA GLU A 321 13.49 6.63 7.82
C GLU A 321 12.62 7.01 6.62
N PRO A 322 11.60 7.89 6.76
CA PRO A 322 10.70 8.22 5.64
C PRO A 322 11.41 8.75 4.38
N ASN A 323 12.32 9.71 4.55
CA ASN A 323 13.04 10.30 3.42
C ASN A 323 14.03 9.32 2.78
N GLY A 324 14.67 8.46 3.59
CA GLY A 324 15.58 7.44 3.09
C GLY A 324 14.83 6.34 2.32
N TYR A 325 13.66 5.92 2.82
CA TYR A 325 12.78 4.99 2.12
C TYR A 325 12.31 5.56 0.78
N LEU A 326 11.78 6.78 0.73
CA LEU A 326 11.32 7.38 -0.53
C LEU A 326 12.46 7.56 -1.53
N ALA A 327 13.66 7.95 -1.07
CA ALA A 327 14.82 8.05 -1.93
C ALA A 327 15.23 6.69 -2.51
N ALA A 328 15.21 5.63 -1.69
CA ALA A 328 15.51 4.27 -2.10
C ALA A 328 14.46 3.75 -3.10
N LEU A 329 13.17 3.89 -2.79
CA LEU A 329 12.05 3.54 -3.66
C LEU A 329 12.19 4.22 -5.02
N ASN A 330 12.36 5.55 -5.04
CA ASN A 330 12.49 6.29 -6.28
C ASN A 330 13.69 5.84 -7.11
N LEU A 331 14.83 5.56 -6.47
CA LEU A 331 16.02 5.09 -7.17
C LEU A 331 15.82 3.71 -7.79
N ASN A 332 15.26 2.75 -7.04
CA ASN A 332 14.99 1.41 -7.54
C ASN A 332 13.97 1.44 -8.69
N VAL A 333 12.82 2.10 -8.50
CA VAL A 333 11.77 2.16 -9.52
C VAL A 333 12.29 2.83 -10.80
N CYS A 334 13.08 3.89 -10.68
CA CYS A 334 13.74 4.49 -11.84
C CYS A 334 14.71 3.57 -12.54
N ALA A 335 15.56 2.86 -11.79
CA ALA A 335 16.50 1.91 -12.38
C ALA A 335 15.75 0.84 -13.18
N LYS A 336 14.64 0.32 -12.65
CA LYS A 336 13.77 -0.63 -13.36
C LYS A 336 13.12 -0.05 -14.61
N LEU A 337 12.49 1.13 -14.50
CA LEU A 337 11.78 1.75 -15.63
C LEU A 337 12.71 2.21 -16.76
N GLU A 338 14.00 2.40 -16.48
CA GLU A 338 15.02 2.75 -17.48
C GLU A 338 15.89 1.57 -17.93
N ASP A 339 15.64 0.34 -17.45
CA ASP A 339 16.49 -0.84 -17.68
C ASP A 339 17.97 -0.61 -17.27
N LYS A 340 18.19 0.11 -16.17
CA LYS A 340 19.50 0.49 -15.59
C LYS A 340 19.71 -0.08 -14.19
N GLU A 341 19.14 -1.25 -13.93
CA GLU A 341 19.33 -1.98 -12.69
C GLU A 341 20.82 -2.33 -12.49
N ASP A 342 21.27 -2.17 -11.26
CA ASP A 342 22.56 -2.65 -10.77
C ASP A 342 22.43 -3.20 -9.35
N MET A 343 23.55 -3.64 -8.77
CA MET A 343 23.58 -4.23 -7.44
C MET A 343 22.90 -3.36 -6.38
N LEU A 344 23.15 -2.03 -6.37
CA LEU A 344 22.54 -1.17 -5.37
C LEU A 344 21.02 -1.15 -5.52
N SER A 345 20.53 -0.96 -6.74
CA SER A 345 19.08 -0.96 -6.99
C SER A 345 18.44 -2.31 -6.67
N ASN A 346 19.12 -3.43 -6.91
CA ASN A 346 18.64 -4.78 -6.58
C ASN A 346 18.55 -4.99 -5.07
N VAL A 347 19.59 -4.63 -4.31
CA VAL A 347 19.59 -4.70 -2.84
C VAL A 347 18.51 -3.80 -2.25
N ILE A 348 18.29 -2.62 -2.83
CA ILE A 348 17.17 -1.76 -2.45
C ILE A 348 15.84 -2.45 -2.70
N GLY A 349 15.64 -3.02 -3.90
CA GLY A 349 14.42 -3.72 -4.28
C GLY A 349 14.09 -4.85 -3.32
N ASP A 350 15.09 -5.65 -2.95
CA ASP A 350 14.95 -6.75 -1.99
C ASP A 350 14.55 -6.24 -0.60
N ALA A 351 15.18 -5.16 -0.14
CA ALA A 351 14.87 -4.58 1.16
C ALA A 351 13.45 -4.00 1.22
N ILE A 352 13.00 -3.28 0.18
CA ILE A 352 11.71 -2.57 0.21
C ILE A 352 10.54 -3.42 -0.33
N GLY A 353 10.81 -4.50 -1.07
CA GLY A 353 9.78 -5.37 -1.64
C GLY A 353 8.99 -6.18 -0.60
N ARG A 354 9.56 -6.39 0.59
CA ARG A 354 8.94 -7.10 1.74
C ARG A 354 8.79 -6.22 2.98
N TRP A 355 9.03 -4.93 2.85
CA TRP A 355 8.97 -3.96 3.93
C TRP A 355 7.83 -2.98 3.67
N PRO A 356 6.88 -2.77 4.60
CA PRO A 356 5.77 -1.85 4.35
C PRO A 356 6.26 -0.46 3.98
N GLY A 357 7.29 0.02 4.67
CA GLY A 357 8.00 1.24 4.33
C GLY A 357 7.24 2.51 4.63
N PHE A 358 7.58 3.57 3.91
CA PHE A 358 7.03 4.92 4.11
C PHE A 358 6.61 5.49 2.75
N ARG A 359 5.70 4.83 2.03
CA ARG A 359 5.10 5.38 0.81
C ARG A 359 4.07 6.46 1.13
N GLY A 360 3.40 6.32 2.28
CA GLY A 360 2.39 7.21 2.79
C GLY A 360 2.07 6.97 4.26
N PRO A 361 1.01 7.59 4.79
CA PRO A 361 0.67 7.47 6.20
C PRO A 361 0.25 6.05 6.62
N ARG A 362 -0.30 5.22 5.72
CA ARG A 362 -0.78 3.87 6.07
C ARG A 362 0.36 2.88 6.15
N THR A 363 1.21 2.85 5.13
CA THR A 363 2.46 2.09 5.11
C THR A 363 3.39 2.56 6.24
N GLY A 364 3.49 3.87 6.47
CA GLY A 364 4.21 4.45 7.61
C GLY A 364 3.65 4.01 8.97
N THR A 365 2.32 3.89 9.12
CA THR A 365 1.69 3.32 10.32
C THR A 365 2.15 1.88 10.56
N GLN A 366 2.06 1.02 9.54
CA GLN A 366 2.46 -0.37 9.65
C GLN A 366 3.94 -0.50 10.04
N THR A 367 4.81 0.29 9.41
CA THR A 367 6.24 0.35 9.72
C THR A 367 6.51 0.80 11.15
N ALA A 368 5.83 1.85 11.62
CA ALA A 368 5.96 2.33 13.00
C ALA A 368 5.57 1.25 14.01
N ILE A 369 4.49 0.50 13.73
CA ILE A 369 4.03 -0.59 14.61
C ILE A 369 5.03 -1.76 14.60
N LEU A 370 5.52 -2.17 13.42
CA LEU A 370 6.51 -3.25 13.29
C LEU A 370 7.80 -2.94 14.04
N THR A 371 8.29 -1.71 13.93
CA THR A 371 9.55 -1.27 14.54
C THR A 371 9.44 -0.96 16.04
N ALA A 372 8.23 -0.72 16.55
CA ALA A 372 8.00 -0.45 17.97
C ALA A 372 8.31 -1.65 18.89
N GLY A 373 8.41 -2.87 18.35
CA GLY A 373 8.81 -4.05 19.11
C GLY A 373 7.81 -4.42 20.21
N PHE A 374 6.51 -4.27 19.92
CA PHE A 374 5.44 -4.54 20.87
C PHE A 374 5.55 -5.92 21.52
N LYS A 375 5.30 -5.97 22.82
CA LYS A 375 5.13 -7.21 23.59
C LYS A 375 3.81 -7.09 24.34
N LEU A 376 2.89 -8.00 24.07
CA LEU A 376 1.63 -8.08 24.80
C LEU A 376 1.87 -8.68 26.19
N ASP A 377 1.10 -8.22 27.18
CA ASP A 377 1.17 -8.73 28.56
C ASP A 377 0.76 -10.21 28.62
N ASN A 378 -0.25 -10.58 27.83
CA ASN A 378 -0.58 -11.97 27.60
C ASN A 378 0.50 -12.65 26.74
N ARG A 379 1.30 -13.51 27.37
CA ARG A 379 2.37 -14.29 26.72
C ARG A 379 1.92 -15.15 25.53
N ASN A 380 0.65 -15.54 25.49
CA ASN A 380 0.09 -16.36 24.42
C ASN A 380 -0.57 -15.54 23.31
N ALA A 381 -0.64 -14.21 23.46
CA ALA A 381 -1.17 -13.34 22.44
C ALA A 381 -0.07 -12.91 21.47
N SER A 382 -0.41 -12.85 20.18
CA SER A 382 0.44 -12.36 19.11
C SER A 382 -0.22 -11.19 18.41
N ILE A 383 0.60 -10.27 17.89
CA ILE A 383 0.15 -9.24 16.96
C ILE A 383 0.40 -9.78 15.56
N GLU A 384 -0.65 -9.79 14.75
CA GLU A 384 -0.55 -10.17 13.35
C GLU A 384 -0.44 -8.95 12.46
N PHE A 385 0.40 -9.07 11.44
CA PHE A 385 0.70 -7.98 10.52
C PHE A 385 0.15 -8.32 9.14
N PRO A 386 -0.45 -7.35 8.43
CA PRO A 386 -0.81 -7.53 7.03
C PRO A 386 0.43 -7.95 6.22
N GLU A 387 0.26 -8.91 5.30
CA GLU A 387 1.34 -9.31 4.42
C GLU A 387 1.79 -8.12 3.55
N VAL A 388 3.11 -7.96 3.42
CA VAL A 388 3.70 -7.00 2.49
C VAL A 388 4.50 -7.77 1.47
N LYS A 389 4.02 -7.75 0.24
CA LYS A 389 4.69 -8.37 -0.89
C LYS A 389 4.48 -7.53 -2.14
N ARG A 390 5.57 -6.97 -2.67
CA ARG A 390 5.57 -6.09 -3.84
C ARG A 390 6.55 -6.63 -4.88
N ASP A 391 6.10 -7.66 -5.60
CA ASP A 391 6.94 -8.40 -6.55
C ASP A 391 7.48 -7.51 -7.69
N TRP A 392 6.77 -6.42 -8.01
CA TRP A 392 7.22 -5.45 -9.00
C TRP A 392 8.44 -4.62 -8.51
N ILE A 393 8.64 -4.49 -7.19
CA ILE A 393 9.80 -3.79 -6.61
C ILE A 393 10.95 -4.75 -6.30
N SER A 394 10.65 -5.98 -5.88
CA SER A 394 11.68 -6.94 -5.46
C SER A 394 12.78 -7.10 -6.52
N GLY A 395 14.03 -7.13 -6.06
CA GLY A 395 15.15 -7.51 -6.91
C GLY A 395 15.33 -9.03 -6.90
N SER A 396 16.32 -9.49 -7.65
CA SER A 396 16.94 -10.78 -7.42
C SER A 396 18.44 -10.56 -7.44
N GLY A 397 19.00 -10.10 -6.32
CA GLY A 397 20.43 -9.85 -6.20
C GLY A 397 21.04 -10.69 -5.08
N SER A 398 21.88 -11.66 -5.43
CA SER A 398 22.89 -12.14 -4.48
C SER A 398 24.07 -11.18 -4.53
N VAL A 399 24.70 -10.90 -3.38
CA VAL A 399 25.92 -10.08 -3.33
C VAL A 399 27.11 -11.03 -3.22
N ASP A 400 27.66 -11.45 -4.35
CA ASP A 400 28.58 -12.60 -4.39
C ASP A 400 30.07 -12.23 -4.48
N GLN A 401 30.42 -10.96 -4.65
CA GLN A 401 31.82 -10.53 -4.76
C GLN A 401 32.18 -9.34 -3.89
N PHE A 402 33.28 -9.48 -3.13
CA PHE A 402 33.87 -8.43 -2.31
C PHE A 402 35.30 -8.16 -2.76
N GLY A 403 35.60 -6.92 -3.17
CA GLY A 403 36.95 -6.40 -3.25
C GLY A 403 37.25 -5.51 -2.05
N PHE A 404 38.44 -5.62 -1.45
CA PHE A 404 38.88 -4.74 -0.37
C PHE A 404 40.34 -4.34 -0.55
N GLY A 405 40.66 -3.07 -0.38
CA GLY A 405 42.07 -2.66 -0.32
C GLY A 405 42.27 -1.16 -0.35
N VAL A 406 43.53 -0.74 -0.33
CA VAL A 406 43.90 0.67 -0.49
C VAL A 406 44.02 1.04 -1.96
N ILE A 407 43.33 2.11 -2.36
CA ILE A 407 43.31 2.61 -3.73
C ILE A 407 44.71 3.09 -4.13
N ASP A 408 45.20 2.61 -5.26
CA ASP A 408 46.42 3.07 -5.90
C ASP A 408 46.13 4.16 -6.94
N SER A 409 45.24 3.87 -7.89
CA SER A 409 44.83 4.83 -8.92
C SER A 409 43.36 4.66 -9.29
N ILE A 410 42.77 5.73 -9.81
CA ILE A 410 41.41 5.76 -10.36
C ILE A 410 41.52 6.34 -11.76
N LYS A 411 41.07 5.59 -12.77
CA LYS A 411 41.11 6.02 -14.17
C LYS A 411 39.71 6.05 -14.76
N ALA A 412 39.29 7.20 -15.27
CA ALA A 412 38.00 7.34 -15.94
C ALA A 412 38.02 6.67 -17.32
N ASP A 413 36.90 6.02 -17.66
CA ASP A 413 36.65 5.28 -18.90
C ASP A 413 35.16 5.43 -19.25
N GLY A 414 34.78 6.62 -19.73
CA GLY A 414 33.39 6.98 -20.01
C GLY A 414 32.51 6.98 -18.75
N GLU A 415 31.44 6.17 -18.76
CA GLU A 415 30.51 6.01 -17.63
C GLU A 415 31.04 5.09 -16.53
N ARG A 416 32.25 4.55 -16.69
CA ARG A 416 32.92 3.68 -15.72
C ARG A 416 34.23 4.28 -15.28
N VAL A 417 34.71 3.83 -14.12
CA VAL A 417 36.09 4.07 -13.69
C VAL A 417 36.75 2.74 -13.35
N THR A 418 38.05 2.64 -13.63
CA THR A 418 38.88 1.51 -13.20
C THR A 418 39.61 1.91 -11.92
N ILE A 419 39.38 1.16 -10.85
CA ILE A 419 40.08 1.29 -9.57
C ILE A 419 41.17 0.23 -9.51
N THR A 420 42.41 0.66 -9.29
CA THR A 420 43.54 -0.23 -9.01
C THR A 420 43.91 -0.17 -7.53
N PHE A 421 44.47 -1.27 -7.02
CA PHE A 421 44.80 -1.41 -5.61
C PHE A 421 46.30 -1.48 -5.39
N LYS A 422 46.74 -0.92 -4.26
CA LYS A 422 48.13 -1.05 -3.83
C LYS A 422 48.41 -2.51 -3.51
N LYS A 423 49.64 -2.95 -3.80
CA LYS A 423 50.13 -4.23 -3.32
C LYS A 423 50.31 -4.12 -1.82
N GLU A 424 49.39 -4.68 -1.07
CA GLU A 424 49.49 -4.73 0.39
C GLU A 424 50.09 -6.06 0.83
N LYS A 425 50.95 -5.95 1.83
CA LYS A 425 51.42 -7.10 2.60
C LYS A 425 50.44 -7.25 3.76
N ILE A 426 49.61 -8.29 3.73
CA ILE A 426 48.78 -8.61 4.89
C ILE A 426 49.48 -9.68 5.70
N THR A 427 49.37 -9.55 7.01
CA THR A 427 49.78 -10.59 7.92
C THR A 427 48.59 -11.49 8.15
N GLN A 428 48.63 -12.72 7.62
CA GLN A 428 47.58 -13.71 7.79
C GLN A 428 48.10 -14.82 8.69
N THR A 429 47.30 -15.16 9.70
CA THR A 429 47.51 -16.40 10.45
C THR A 429 46.84 -17.52 9.68
N ARG A 430 47.63 -18.51 9.25
CA ARG A 430 47.11 -19.68 8.56
C ARG A 430 47.54 -20.94 9.28
N CYS A 431 46.68 -21.95 9.20
CA CYS A 431 47.03 -23.28 9.61
C CYS A 431 48.02 -23.90 8.61
N VAL A 432 49.24 -24.20 9.05
CA VAL A 432 50.22 -24.91 8.20
C VAL A 432 50.33 -26.38 8.52
N LYS A 433 49.81 -26.79 9.68
CA LYS A 433 49.71 -28.19 10.06
C LYS A 433 48.41 -28.39 10.83
N GLY A 434 47.59 -29.32 10.36
CA GLY A 434 46.37 -29.72 11.04
C GLY A 434 45.93 -31.10 10.61
N HIS A 435 44.93 -31.62 11.28
CA HIS A 435 44.35 -32.92 11.00
C HIS A 435 42.83 -32.86 11.08
N TYR A 436 42.17 -33.73 10.31
CA TYR A 436 40.74 -33.95 10.46
C TYR A 436 40.51 -34.94 11.60
N THR A 437 39.54 -34.64 12.46
CA THR A 437 39.09 -35.54 13.52
C THR A 437 37.99 -36.45 13.00
N ASN A 438 37.60 -37.45 13.78
CA ASN A 438 36.47 -38.33 13.43
C ASN A 438 35.10 -37.69 13.73
N ARG A 439 35.07 -36.42 14.17
CA ARG A 439 33.84 -35.69 14.47
C ARG A 439 33.29 -35.05 13.20
N ILE A 440 32.02 -35.28 12.89
CA ILE A 440 31.35 -34.65 11.75
C ILE A 440 31.09 -33.17 12.09
N SER A 441 31.51 -32.24 11.22
CA SER A 441 31.15 -30.81 11.32
C SER A 441 29.88 -30.49 10.54
N GLN A 442 29.71 -31.12 9.37
CA GLN A 442 28.58 -30.89 8.48
C GLN A 442 28.36 -32.10 7.57
N ILE A 443 27.10 -32.36 7.19
CA ILE A 443 26.76 -33.22 6.06
C ILE A 443 26.21 -32.31 4.96
N MET A 444 26.85 -32.31 3.80
CA MET A 444 26.47 -31.48 2.65
C MET A 444 25.21 -32.02 1.98
N SER A 445 24.52 -31.19 1.19
CA SER A 445 23.27 -31.57 0.49
C SER A 445 23.43 -32.71 -0.51
N ASN A 446 24.65 -32.96 -0.99
CA ASN A 446 25.00 -34.08 -1.85
C ASN A 446 25.39 -35.37 -1.08
N GLY A 447 25.24 -35.39 0.25
CA GLY A 447 25.58 -36.53 1.11
C GLY A 447 27.03 -36.58 1.57
N THR A 448 27.90 -35.66 1.15
CA THR A 448 29.30 -35.63 1.59
C THR A 448 29.40 -35.23 3.06
N VAL A 449 30.09 -36.06 3.85
CA VAL A 449 30.38 -35.79 5.27
C VAL A 449 31.67 -34.97 5.37
N VAL A 450 31.57 -33.77 5.96
CA VAL A 450 32.71 -32.90 6.28
C VAL A 450 33.09 -33.15 7.74
N TYR A 451 34.33 -33.55 7.95
CA TYR A 451 34.89 -33.80 9.28
C TYR A 451 35.50 -32.53 9.86
N TYR A 452 35.49 -32.42 11.19
CA TYR A 452 35.99 -31.27 11.93
C TYR A 452 37.51 -31.22 11.84
N TYR A 453 38.04 -30.12 11.29
CA TYR A 453 39.47 -29.87 11.12
C TYR A 453 40.04 -29.16 12.35
N VAL A 454 41.11 -29.72 12.94
CA VAL A 454 41.86 -29.10 14.04
C VAL A 454 43.18 -28.58 13.49
N CYS A 455 43.48 -27.32 13.77
CA CYS A 455 44.79 -26.77 13.47
C CYS A 455 45.78 -27.06 14.60
N ASP A 456 46.83 -27.83 14.30
CA ASP A 456 47.89 -28.18 15.25
C ASP A 456 48.97 -27.10 15.33
N GLN A 457 49.17 -26.36 14.23
CA GLN A 457 50.17 -25.30 14.14
C GLN A 457 49.69 -24.18 13.22
N GLU A 458 49.55 -23.01 13.82
CA GLU A 458 49.34 -21.76 13.11
C GLU A 458 50.69 -21.06 12.91
N ILE A 459 50.89 -20.49 11.73
CA ILE A 459 51.93 -19.49 11.54
C ILE A 459 51.29 -18.19 11.12
N THR A 460 51.89 -17.11 11.59
CA THR A 460 51.56 -15.76 11.17
C THR A 460 52.58 -15.36 10.11
N GLU A 461 52.19 -15.35 8.85
CA GLU A 461 53.05 -14.97 7.74
C GLU A 461 52.57 -13.67 7.09
N THR A 462 53.52 -12.82 6.73
CA THR A 462 53.24 -11.64 5.92
C THR A 462 53.26 -12.05 4.46
N ILE A 463 52.09 -12.33 3.90
CA ILE A 463 51.93 -12.61 2.48
C ILE A 463 51.71 -11.32 1.72
N GLN A 464 52.34 -11.20 0.56
CA GLN A 464 51.96 -10.20 -0.41
C GLN A 464 50.69 -10.73 -1.08
N VAL A 465 49.55 -10.18 -0.70
CA VAL A 465 48.31 -10.50 -1.42
C VAL A 465 48.49 -9.96 -2.81
N ALA A 466 48.20 -10.78 -3.83
CA ALA A 466 48.08 -10.24 -5.17
C ALA A 466 47.15 -9.03 -5.09
N PRO A 467 47.54 -7.86 -5.65
CA PRO A 467 46.63 -6.73 -5.67
C PRO A 467 45.34 -7.23 -6.31
N TRP A 468 44.21 -6.92 -5.70
CA TRP A 468 42.92 -7.20 -6.33
C TRP A 468 42.99 -6.73 -7.78
N THR A 469 42.55 -7.60 -8.69
CA THR A 469 42.52 -7.27 -10.12
C THR A 469 41.81 -5.93 -10.28
N PRO A 470 42.28 -5.04 -11.17
CA PRO A 470 41.61 -3.77 -11.39
C PRO A 470 40.10 -3.96 -11.55
N ILE A 471 39.31 -3.25 -10.75
CA ILE A 471 37.85 -3.38 -10.75
C ILE A 471 37.27 -2.20 -11.53
N LYS A 472 36.43 -2.49 -12.52
CA LYS A 472 35.64 -1.48 -13.22
C LYS A 472 34.34 -1.26 -12.46
N VAL A 473 34.05 -0.02 -12.09
CA VAL A 473 32.82 0.36 -11.37
C VAL A 473 32.12 1.50 -12.10
N ALA A 474 30.81 1.70 -11.88
CA ALA A 474 30.12 2.84 -12.46
C ALA A 474 30.67 4.16 -11.88
N ALA A 475 30.87 5.16 -12.75
CA ALA A 475 31.52 6.42 -12.37
C ALA A 475 30.76 7.16 -11.25
N ARG A 476 29.42 7.03 -11.21
CA ARG A 476 28.57 7.61 -10.17
C ARG A 476 28.95 7.17 -8.75
N TYR A 477 29.49 5.97 -8.59
CA TYR A 477 29.89 5.44 -7.29
C TYR A 477 31.32 5.79 -6.88
N ALA A 478 32.13 6.32 -7.80
CA ALA A 478 33.53 6.65 -7.52
C ALA A 478 33.74 8.14 -7.20
N VAL A 479 32.67 8.93 -7.11
CA VAL A 479 32.73 10.33 -6.72
C VAL A 479 33.30 10.47 -5.30
N GLY A 480 34.31 11.32 -5.13
CA GLY A 480 34.99 11.56 -3.84
C GLY A 480 36.13 10.58 -3.50
N PHE A 481 36.25 9.46 -4.22
CA PHE A 481 37.32 8.49 -3.99
C PHE A 481 38.68 9.03 -4.43
N LYS A 482 39.73 8.75 -3.66
CA LYS A 482 41.09 9.26 -3.90
C LYS A 482 42.14 8.17 -3.64
N PRO A 483 43.29 8.18 -4.34
CA PRO A 483 44.43 7.35 -4.01
C PRO A 483 44.79 7.42 -2.51
N GLY A 484 45.05 6.26 -1.91
CA GLY A 484 45.38 6.12 -0.49
C GLY A 484 44.21 5.92 0.46
N MET A 485 42.95 6.00 -0.01
CA MET A 485 41.79 5.57 0.77
C MET A 485 41.68 4.04 0.81
N SER A 486 41.26 3.48 1.94
CA SER A 486 40.85 2.08 2.05
C SER A 486 39.40 1.96 1.59
N VAL A 487 39.11 1.09 0.63
CA VAL A 487 37.77 0.90 0.07
C VAL A 487 37.32 -0.55 0.19
N THR A 488 36.02 -0.72 0.44
CA THR A 488 35.29 -1.97 0.22
C THR A 488 34.41 -1.80 -1.01
N ILE A 489 34.51 -2.73 -1.96
CA ILE A 489 33.71 -2.81 -3.16
C ILE A 489 32.88 -4.09 -3.09
N SER A 490 31.59 -3.98 -3.37
CA SER A 490 30.72 -5.11 -3.56
C SER A 490 30.28 -5.11 -5.02
N GLU A 491 30.69 -6.15 -5.76
CA GLU A 491 30.53 -6.21 -7.22
C GLU A 491 31.03 -4.94 -7.93
N GLU A 492 30.14 -4.18 -8.56
CA GLU A 492 30.45 -2.94 -9.28
C GLU A 492 30.19 -1.67 -8.44
N VAL A 493 29.90 -1.83 -7.15
CA VAL A 493 29.53 -0.73 -6.23
C VAL A 493 30.59 -0.57 -5.14
N PRO A 494 31.45 0.45 -5.22
CA PRO A 494 32.26 0.94 -4.11
C PRO A 494 31.37 1.32 -2.92
N ALA A 495 31.23 0.41 -1.96
CA ALA A 495 30.28 0.53 -0.87
C ALA A 495 30.69 1.62 0.11
N VAL A 496 31.96 1.62 0.52
CA VAL A 496 32.48 2.54 1.53
C VAL A 496 33.97 2.74 1.36
N ALA A 497 34.44 3.98 1.59
CA ALA A 497 35.85 4.32 1.68
C ALA A 497 36.19 5.14 2.92
N TYR A 498 37.39 4.88 3.44
CA TYR A 498 37.96 5.48 4.64
C TYR A 498 39.26 6.19 4.29
N LEU A 499 39.48 7.36 4.92
CA LEU A 499 40.79 7.97 4.92
C LEU A 499 41.77 7.09 5.71
N LYS A 500 43.05 7.13 5.32
CA LYS A 500 44.10 6.33 5.96
C LYS A 500 44.08 6.49 7.50
N GLY A 501 43.95 5.36 8.20
CA GLY A 501 43.95 5.31 9.66
C GLY A 501 42.67 5.87 10.32
N LYS A 502 41.59 6.06 9.58
CA LYS A 502 40.28 6.49 10.10
C LYS A 502 39.29 5.34 10.08
N THR A 503 38.40 5.32 11.07
CA THR A 503 37.29 4.35 11.20
C THR A 503 35.94 4.94 10.79
N ILE A 504 35.88 6.26 10.61
CA ILE A 504 34.70 6.97 10.11
C ILE A 504 34.81 7.03 8.59
N PRO A 505 33.75 6.63 7.85
CA PRO A 505 33.76 6.66 6.40
C PRO A 505 33.88 8.11 5.91
N ALA A 506 34.63 8.30 4.82
CA ALA A 506 34.71 9.57 4.11
C ALA A 506 33.79 9.59 2.88
N VAL A 507 33.57 8.42 2.27
CA VAL A 507 32.68 8.24 1.13
C VAL A 507 31.87 6.97 1.32
N VAL A 508 30.56 7.03 1.05
CA VAL A 508 29.64 5.88 1.08
C VAL A 508 28.86 5.85 -0.22
N VAL A 509 29.02 4.79 -1.03
CA VAL A 509 28.29 4.58 -2.29
C VAL A 509 28.33 5.83 -3.21
N GLY A 510 29.52 6.41 -3.38
CA GLY A 510 29.73 7.62 -4.19
C GLY A 510 29.28 8.94 -3.55
N VAL A 511 28.95 8.95 -2.25
CA VAL A 511 28.52 10.13 -1.50
C VAL A 511 29.58 10.51 -0.49
N GLU A 512 30.16 11.72 -0.63
CA GLU A 512 31.03 12.27 0.42
C GLU A 512 30.20 12.55 1.68
N VAL A 513 30.63 12.01 2.81
CA VAL A 513 29.92 12.11 4.09
C VAL A 513 30.76 12.90 5.09
N LYS A 514 30.10 13.74 5.88
CA LYS A 514 30.73 14.65 6.84
C LYS A 514 30.37 14.28 8.28
#